data_AF-A0A212LJZ5-F1
#
_entry.id   AF-A0A212LJZ5-F1
#
_cell.length_a   1.000
_cell.length_b   1.000
_cell.length_c   1.000
_cell.angle_alpha   90.00
_cell.angle_beta   90.00
_cell.angle_gamma   90.00
#
_symmetry.space_group_name_H-M   'P 1'
#
loop_
_entity.id
_entity.type
_entity.pdbx_description
1 polymer ?
#
loop_
_entity_poly.entity_id
_entity_poly.type
_entity_poly.pdbx_seq_one_letter_code
_entity_poly.pdbx_strand_id
1 'polypeptide(L)'
;MKGFLIASVRSGAGKTTVSLGLMAALARRGSRVAPVKCGPDYIDPAFHAAAAGRPGVNLDSWAMTPAQVAGLAARQAEGADVLVAEGLMGLFDGVGHEIGRTGSSADIAAALGLKVLLVLDVTGQSTSAAAVALGAKLLDPRLTILGVVLNRVGSERHRRLCTEAIEALGLAVLGALPREATVELPERHLGLVQAEETGDLRHRLEGLADFVERHIDIDRLIGLCDDVAPSPDNDAPPLPPPGQRIALARDAAFSFVYPHHLAAWRTAGAEILPFSPLAGEAPDPTADVCWLPGGYPELYAGVLAAADGFLAGLRAFAAAKPVHGECGGYMVLGKGLVDAGGTRHAMAGLLGLETSYEKRRLHLGYRRAKLFSDGRLGPAGAMLTGHEFHYASILATGDDAPLAEVTDAHGGAPAPDGSRRGRVSGSFFHVIARTE
;
A
#
# COMPACT_ATOMS: atom_id res chain seq x y z
N MET A 1 14.63 1.66 19.60
CA MET A 1 14.22 2.94 18.98
C MET A 1 12.78 3.24 19.36
N LYS A 2 12.27 4.46 19.22
CA LYS A 2 10.85 4.72 19.54
C LYS A 2 9.93 4.19 18.44
N GLY A 3 8.66 3.91 18.77
CA GLY A 3 7.70 3.48 17.76
C GLY A 3 6.26 3.65 18.19
N PHE A 4 5.41 4.06 17.26
CA PHE A 4 3.96 4.16 17.46
C PHE A 4 3.19 3.94 16.16
N LEU A 5 1.91 3.59 16.30
CA LEU A 5 0.97 3.43 15.19
C LEU A 5 -0.10 4.51 15.27
N ILE A 6 -0.33 5.22 14.16
CA ILE A 6 -1.37 6.24 14.02
C ILE A 6 -2.61 5.57 13.43
N ALA A 7 -3.71 5.57 14.16
CA ALA A 7 -4.96 4.97 13.70
C ALA A 7 -6.18 5.81 14.03
N SER A 8 -7.33 5.38 13.53
CA SER A 8 -8.65 5.94 13.82
C SER A 8 -9.64 4.80 13.83
N VAL A 9 -10.83 4.98 14.41
CA VAL A 9 -11.91 3.99 14.34
C VAL A 9 -12.64 3.97 12.99
N ARG A 10 -12.32 4.89 12.07
CA ARG A 10 -12.93 4.95 10.72
C ARG A 10 -12.00 5.54 9.66
N SER A 11 -12.32 5.27 8.40
CA SER A 11 -11.76 5.98 7.24
C SER A 11 -12.14 7.47 7.23
N GLY A 12 -11.32 8.32 6.61
CA GLY A 12 -11.61 9.75 6.45
C GLY A 12 -11.45 10.63 7.71
N ALA A 13 -11.06 10.05 8.85
CA ALA A 13 -10.88 10.80 10.11
C ALA A 13 -9.60 11.66 10.17
N GLY A 14 -8.77 11.67 9.13
CA GLY A 14 -7.53 12.47 9.05
C GLY A 14 -6.25 11.79 9.52
N LYS A 15 -6.22 10.45 9.60
CA LYS A 15 -5.01 9.66 9.93
C LYS A 15 -3.81 10.07 9.07
N THR A 16 -4.03 10.19 7.76
CA THR A 16 -3.00 10.50 6.78
C THR A 16 -2.40 11.90 6.98
N THR A 17 -3.24 12.90 7.24
CA THR A 17 -2.79 14.26 7.58
C THR A 17 -1.88 14.25 8.80
N VAL A 18 -2.30 13.55 9.86
CA VAL A 18 -1.51 13.40 11.09
C VAL A 18 -0.22 12.63 10.83
N SER A 19 -0.28 11.55 10.05
CA SER A 19 0.87 10.68 9.75
C SER A 19 1.93 11.42 8.95
N LEU A 20 1.55 12.04 7.84
CA LEU A 20 2.48 12.80 7.01
C LEU A 20 3.03 14.02 7.74
N GLY A 21 2.20 14.75 8.48
CA GLY A 21 2.65 15.91 9.26
C GLY A 21 3.61 15.52 10.39
N LEU A 22 3.36 14.43 11.11
CA LEU A 22 4.29 13.93 12.14
C LEU A 22 5.59 13.39 11.53
N MET A 23 5.53 12.63 10.44
CA MET A 23 6.73 12.14 9.73
C MET A 23 7.60 13.32 9.26
N ALA A 24 6.99 14.33 8.62
CA ALA A 24 7.69 15.52 8.14
C ALA A 24 8.25 16.38 9.29
N ALA A 25 7.50 16.57 10.38
CA ALA A 25 7.97 17.29 11.56
C ALA A 25 9.15 16.58 12.25
N LEU A 26 9.06 15.26 12.43
CA LEU A 26 10.14 14.46 13.03
C LEU A 26 11.40 14.47 12.16
N ALA A 27 11.25 14.34 10.84
CA ALA A 27 12.36 14.44 9.89
C ALA A 27 13.01 15.84 9.93
N ARG A 28 12.20 16.91 9.98
CA ARG A 28 12.67 18.29 10.13
C ARG A 28 13.45 18.52 11.42
N ARG A 29 13.05 17.85 12.50
CA ARG A 29 13.76 17.86 13.80
C ARG A 29 15.03 16.99 13.81
N GLY A 30 15.40 16.40 12.68
CA GLY A 30 16.61 15.60 12.52
C GLY A 30 16.47 14.12 12.91
N SER A 31 15.25 13.64 13.18
CA SER A 31 15.03 12.21 13.45
C SER A 31 15.04 11.40 12.16
N ARG A 32 15.71 10.25 12.17
CA ARG A 32 15.62 9.27 11.07
C ARG A 32 14.33 8.49 11.22
N VAL A 33 13.31 8.90 10.48
CA VAL A 33 11.97 8.29 10.53
C VAL A 33 11.95 7.01 9.68
N ALA A 34 11.42 5.93 10.24
CA ALA A 34 11.12 4.67 9.58
C ALA A 34 9.61 4.61 9.27
N PRO A 35 9.17 5.02 8.07
CA PRO A 35 7.76 4.99 7.72
C PRO A 35 7.26 3.57 7.44
N VAL A 36 6.06 3.29 7.92
CA VAL A 36 5.33 2.04 7.69
C VAL A 36 3.89 2.38 7.29
N LYS A 37 3.37 1.71 6.27
CA LYS A 37 1.94 1.70 5.95
C LYS A 37 1.36 0.34 6.31
N CYS A 38 0.32 0.30 7.13
CA CYS A 38 -0.44 -0.93 7.34
C CYS A 38 -1.30 -1.22 6.10
N GLY A 39 -1.39 -2.50 5.74
CA GLY A 39 -2.22 -3.00 4.66
C GLY A 39 -1.61 -2.84 3.26
N PRO A 40 -2.37 -3.23 2.23
CA PRO A 40 -1.83 -3.48 0.90
C PRO A 40 -1.92 -2.24 -0.02
N ASP A 41 -1.46 -1.09 0.48
CA ASP A 41 -1.57 0.22 -0.19
C ASP A 41 -0.30 0.58 -1.00
N TYR A 42 -0.45 0.99 -2.26
CA TYR A 42 0.67 1.38 -3.15
C TYR A 42 0.95 2.88 -3.19
N ILE A 43 -0.01 3.70 -2.76
CA ILE A 43 0.00 5.14 -2.97
C ILE A 43 0.66 5.80 -1.77
N ASP A 44 0.24 5.44 -0.56
CA ASP A 44 0.69 6.05 0.68
C ASP A 44 2.20 5.95 0.94
N PRO A 45 2.87 4.81 0.68
CA PRO A 45 4.31 4.69 0.90
C PRO A 45 5.15 5.74 0.16
N ALA A 46 4.70 6.24 -1.00
CA ALA A 46 5.40 7.29 -1.74
C ALA A 46 5.31 8.65 -1.01
N PHE A 47 4.14 8.98 -0.48
CA PHE A 47 3.96 10.19 0.35
C PHE A 47 4.70 10.09 1.67
N HIS A 48 4.68 8.91 2.30
CA HIS A 48 5.47 8.64 3.49
C HIS A 48 6.96 8.84 3.22
N ALA A 49 7.46 8.34 2.08
CA ALA A 49 8.85 8.50 1.70
C ALA A 49 9.24 9.97 1.49
N ALA A 50 8.37 10.75 0.85
CA ALA A 50 8.57 12.19 0.69
C ALA A 50 8.56 12.93 2.05
N ALA A 51 7.68 12.54 2.98
CA ALA A 51 7.59 13.16 4.31
C ALA A 51 8.77 12.79 5.22
N ALA A 52 9.17 11.52 5.24
CA ALA A 52 10.21 10.99 6.11
C ALA A 52 11.63 11.16 5.55
N GLY A 53 11.78 11.41 4.25
CA GLY A 53 13.07 11.40 3.55
C GLY A 53 13.68 10.00 3.41
N ARG A 54 12.90 8.93 3.65
CA ARG A 54 13.33 7.52 3.59
C ARG A 54 12.21 6.66 3.01
N PRO A 55 12.49 5.69 2.12
CA PRO A 55 11.46 4.78 1.60
C PRO A 55 10.69 4.05 2.72
N GLY A 56 9.36 3.96 2.55
CA GLY A 56 8.48 3.20 3.44
C GLY A 56 8.30 1.75 3.03
N VAL A 57 7.66 0.98 3.91
CA VAL A 57 7.28 -0.41 3.66
C VAL A 57 5.81 -0.62 3.99
N ASN A 58 5.23 -1.69 3.44
CA ASN A 58 3.88 -2.13 3.81
C ASN A 58 4.00 -3.31 4.77
N LEU A 59 3.18 -3.31 5.82
CA LEU A 59 3.00 -4.45 6.70
C LEU A 59 1.55 -4.88 6.69
N ASP A 60 1.32 -6.16 6.44
CA ASP A 60 -0.01 -6.71 6.25
C ASP A 60 -0.14 -8.03 6.99
N SER A 61 -0.94 -8.06 8.06
CA SER A 61 -1.06 -9.26 8.91
C SER A 61 -1.85 -10.40 8.26
N TRP A 62 -2.65 -10.11 7.22
CA TRP A 62 -3.39 -11.14 6.49
C TRP A 62 -2.49 -11.79 5.45
N ALA A 63 -1.79 -10.96 4.66
CA ALA A 63 -0.96 -11.45 3.57
C ALA A 63 0.38 -12.01 4.06
N MET A 64 0.99 -11.39 5.06
CA MET A 64 2.30 -11.80 5.58
C MET A 64 2.15 -12.73 6.78
N THR A 65 3.09 -13.66 6.96
CA THR A 65 3.22 -14.40 8.22
C THR A 65 3.76 -13.49 9.32
N PRO A 66 3.57 -13.82 10.61
CA PRO A 66 4.14 -13.04 11.72
C PRO A 66 5.66 -12.82 11.59
N ALA A 67 6.39 -13.85 11.16
CA ALA A 67 7.83 -13.79 10.92
C ALA A 67 8.19 -12.81 9.78
N GLN A 68 7.42 -12.78 8.69
CA GLN A 68 7.60 -11.81 7.60
C GLN A 68 7.36 -10.38 8.06
N VAL A 69 6.29 -10.13 8.84
CA VAL A 69 5.99 -8.81 9.42
C VAL A 69 7.14 -8.36 10.32
N ALA A 70 7.58 -9.21 11.25
CA ALA A 70 8.67 -8.90 12.18
C ALA A 70 9.99 -8.63 11.45
N GLY A 71 10.37 -9.51 10.51
CA GLY A 71 11.60 -9.36 9.72
C GLY A 71 11.62 -8.11 8.84
N LEU A 72 10.49 -7.76 8.22
CA LEU A 72 10.40 -6.53 7.42
C LEU A 72 10.42 -5.27 8.29
N ALA A 73 9.73 -5.29 9.44
CA ALA A 73 9.78 -4.20 10.41
C ALA A 73 11.19 -4.01 11.00
N ALA A 74 11.91 -5.09 11.28
CA ALA A 74 13.28 -5.05 11.79
C ALA A 74 14.23 -4.37 10.79
N ARG A 75 14.20 -4.78 9.52
CA ARG A 75 14.98 -4.13 8.46
C ARG A 75 14.61 -2.67 8.27
N GLN A 76 13.31 -2.34 8.35
CA GLN A 76 12.87 -0.96 8.24
C GLN A 76 13.32 -0.10 9.43
N ALA A 77 13.45 -0.70 10.61
CA ALA A 77 13.94 -0.08 11.83
C ALA A 77 15.46 0.15 11.84
N GLU A 78 16.24 -0.56 11.01
CA GLU A 78 17.69 -0.39 10.97
C GLU A 78 18.09 1.05 10.67
N GLY A 79 18.92 1.63 11.56
CA GLY A 79 19.39 3.00 11.46
C GLY A 79 18.32 4.07 11.60
N ALA A 80 17.13 3.75 12.13
CA ALA A 80 16.07 4.71 12.42
C ALA A 80 16.02 5.07 13.91
N ASP A 81 15.54 6.28 14.21
CA ASP A 81 15.33 6.78 15.57
C ASP A 81 13.90 6.56 16.03
N VAL A 82 12.95 6.56 15.08
CA VAL A 82 11.51 6.40 15.33
C VAL A 82 10.82 5.66 14.19
N LEU A 83 10.01 4.65 14.51
CA LEU A 83 9.09 3.99 13.58
C LEU A 83 7.71 4.62 13.67
N VAL A 84 7.18 5.05 12.54
CA VAL A 84 5.84 5.65 12.45
C VAL A 84 5.01 4.81 11.49
N ALA A 85 4.03 4.09 12.04
CA ALA A 85 3.10 3.28 11.25
C ALA A 85 1.78 4.02 11.03
N GLU A 86 1.30 4.13 9.79
CA GLU A 86 -0.05 4.61 9.47
C GLU A 86 -1.02 3.44 9.27
N GLY A 87 -2.09 3.42 10.06
CA GLY A 87 -3.16 2.42 9.95
C GLY A 87 -3.97 2.51 8.66
N LEU A 88 -4.42 1.36 8.16
CA LEU A 88 -5.45 1.23 7.12
C LEU A 88 -6.85 1.31 7.75
N MET A 89 -7.85 1.85 7.02
CA MET A 89 -9.28 1.84 7.41
C MET A 89 -9.51 2.25 8.88
N GLY A 90 -10.43 1.63 9.60
CA GLY A 90 -10.48 1.67 11.06
C GLY A 90 -9.43 0.75 11.69
N LEU A 91 -8.97 1.08 12.90
CA LEU A 91 -7.94 0.36 13.66
C LEU A 91 -8.19 -1.15 13.71
N PHE A 92 -9.45 -1.54 13.89
CA PHE A 92 -9.90 -2.92 14.09
C PHE A 92 -10.46 -3.56 12.81
N ASP A 93 -10.55 -2.80 11.71
CA ASP A 93 -11.15 -3.31 10.47
C ASP A 93 -10.16 -4.22 9.76
N GLY A 94 -10.60 -5.45 9.45
CA GLY A 94 -9.86 -6.47 8.72
C GLY A 94 -10.82 -7.45 8.04
N VAL A 95 -10.28 -8.42 7.32
CA VAL A 95 -11.06 -9.43 6.57
C VAL A 95 -10.93 -10.84 7.15
N GLY A 96 -9.87 -11.13 7.90
CA GLY A 96 -9.61 -12.45 8.47
C GLY A 96 -10.28 -12.65 9.83
N HIS A 97 -10.46 -13.92 10.20
CA HIS A 97 -11.05 -14.32 11.49
C HIS A 97 -10.02 -14.84 12.50
N GLU A 98 -8.79 -15.12 12.05
CA GLU A 98 -7.70 -15.55 12.91
C GLU A 98 -7.09 -14.35 13.65
N ILE A 99 -7.09 -14.41 14.98
CA ILE A 99 -6.52 -13.36 15.84
C ILE A 99 -5.05 -13.17 15.47
N GLY A 100 -4.64 -11.93 15.18
CA GLY A 100 -3.27 -11.63 14.76
C GLY A 100 -3.04 -11.70 13.25
N ARG A 101 -4.03 -12.17 12.48
CA ARG A 101 -3.92 -12.36 11.02
C ARG A 101 -5.17 -11.90 10.26
N THR A 102 -5.81 -10.86 10.77
CA THR A 102 -7.06 -10.32 10.22
C THR A 102 -6.84 -9.33 9.08
N GLY A 103 -5.63 -8.79 8.90
CA GLY A 103 -5.34 -7.68 8.01
C GLY A 103 -5.62 -6.30 8.62
N SER A 104 -6.00 -6.26 9.91
CA SER A 104 -6.25 -5.01 10.64
C SER A 104 -4.96 -4.34 11.12
N SER A 105 -5.04 -3.03 11.32
CA SER A 105 -3.92 -2.25 11.89
C SER A 105 -3.66 -2.62 13.36
N ALA A 106 -4.68 -3.12 14.08
CA ALA A 106 -4.57 -3.65 15.42
C ALA A 106 -3.58 -4.84 15.48
N ASP A 107 -3.63 -5.75 14.52
CA ASP A 107 -2.70 -6.88 14.51
C ASP A 107 -1.25 -6.44 14.31
N ILE A 108 -1.00 -5.42 13.47
CA ILE A 108 0.35 -4.86 13.31
C ILE A 108 0.83 -4.16 14.58
N ALA A 109 -0.04 -3.38 15.23
CA ALA A 109 0.30 -2.74 16.50
C ALA A 109 0.66 -3.78 17.57
N ALA A 110 -0.14 -4.84 17.71
CA ALA A 110 0.12 -5.92 18.66
C ALA A 110 1.40 -6.70 18.32
N ALA A 111 1.59 -7.08 17.05
CA ALA A 111 2.75 -7.86 16.61
C ALA A 111 4.09 -7.15 16.83
N LEU A 112 4.10 -5.81 16.72
CA LEU A 112 5.30 -5.00 16.86
C LEU A 112 5.42 -4.29 18.23
N GLY A 113 4.45 -4.48 19.13
CA GLY A 113 4.41 -3.78 20.41
C GLY A 113 4.25 -2.25 20.27
N LEU A 114 3.63 -1.77 19.18
CA LEU A 114 3.43 -0.34 18.95
C LEU A 114 2.22 0.15 19.75
N LYS A 115 2.43 1.17 20.58
CA LYS A 115 1.31 1.92 21.17
C LYS A 115 0.59 2.72 20.08
N VAL A 116 -0.73 2.89 20.24
CA VAL A 116 -1.59 3.52 19.23
C VAL A 116 -1.86 4.98 19.57
N LEU A 117 -1.48 5.89 18.67
CA LEU A 117 -1.95 7.27 18.65
C LEU A 117 -3.31 7.33 17.94
N LEU A 118 -4.38 7.56 18.69
CA LEU A 118 -5.74 7.55 18.15
C LEU A 118 -6.15 8.93 17.62
N VAL A 119 -6.43 9.02 16.33
CA VAL A 119 -6.97 10.22 15.67
C VAL A 119 -8.49 10.14 15.66
N LEU A 120 -9.13 11.08 16.36
CA LEU A 120 -10.58 11.18 16.47
C LEU A 120 -11.09 12.41 15.74
N ASP A 121 -11.89 12.20 14.70
CA ASP A 121 -12.70 13.27 14.11
C ASP A 121 -13.85 13.61 15.06
N VAL A 122 -13.77 14.78 15.68
CA VAL A 122 -14.75 15.24 16.68
C VAL A 122 -15.87 16.09 16.07
N THR A 123 -15.99 16.13 14.74
CA THR A 123 -17.07 16.87 14.08
C THR A 123 -18.44 16.43 14.60
N GLY A 124 -19.22 17.39 15.10
CA GLY A 124 -20.55 17.14 15.65
C GLY A 124 -20.58 16.40 16.99
N GLN A 125 -19.43 16.26 17.67
CA GLN A 125 -19.29 15.54 18.93
C GLN A 125 -18.70 16.45 20.02
N SER A 126 -18.94 16.12 21.28
CA SER A 126 -18.24 16.70 22.42
C SER A 126 -17.82 15.58 23.37
N THR A 127 -18.50 15.40 24.51
CA THR A 127 -18.28 14.30 25.45
C THR A 127 -18.40 12.92 24.79
N SER A 128 -19.24 12.77 23.75
CA SER A 128 -19.38 11.52 22.99
C SER A 128 -18.08 11.04 22.35
N ALA A 129 -17.10 11.92 22.08
CA ALA A 129 -15.79 11.52 21.59
C ALA A 129 -15.06 10.59 22.60
N ALA A 130 -15.31 10.78 23.90
CA ALA A 130 -14.77 9.92 24.95
C ALA A 130 -15.37 8.51 24.90
N ALA A 131 -16.63 8.34 24.50
CA ALA A 131 -17.21 7.00 24.33
C ALA A 131 -16.49 6.21 23.22
N VAL A 132 -16.16 6.86 22.11
CA VAL A 132 -15.36 6.26 21.02
C VAL A 132 -13.95 5.93 21.50
N ALA A 133 -13.29 6.85 22.21
CA ALA A 133 -11.97 6.64 22.78
C ALA A 133 -11.95 5.46 23.78
N LEU A 134 -12.98 5.36 24.63
CA LEU A 134 -13.14 4.27 25.58
C LEU A 134 -13.33 2.93 24.87
N GLY A 135 -14.17 2.89 23.84
CA GLY A 135 -14.34 1.70 23.00
C GLY A 135 -13.01 1.25 22.39
N ALA A 136 -12.26 2.16 21.77
CA ALA A 136 -10.95 1.84 21.20
C ALA A 136 -9.93 1.38 22.26
N LYS A 137 -9.98 1.92 23.48
CA LYS A 137 -9.13 1.51 24.60
C LYS A 137 -9.42 0.09 25.10
N LEU A 138 -10.69 -0.33 25.07
CA LEU A 138 -11.13 -1.59 25.70
C LEU A 138 -11.35 -2.73 24.72
N LEU A 139 -11.52 -2.46 23.42
CA LEU A 139 -11.97 -3.46 22.46
C LEU A 139 -10.97 -4.60 22.23
N ASP A 140 -9.68 -4.28 22.17
CA ASP A 140 -8.61 -5.28 22.01
C ASP A 140 -7.59 -5.15 23.15
N PRO A 141 -7.53 -6.11 24.09
CA PRO A 141 -6.64 -6.05 25.24
C PRO A 141 -5.16 -6.19 24.89
N ARG A 142 -4.83 -6.57 23.64
CA ARG A 142 -3.44 -6.62 23.16
C ARG A 142 -2.88 -5.23 22.88
N LEU A 143 -3.75 -4.21 22.78
CA LEU A 143 -3.37 -2.86 22.40
C LEU A 143 -3.22 -1.94 23.61
N THR A 144 -2.31 -0.98 23.47
CA THR A 144 -2.22 0.16 24.38
C THR A 144 -2.43 1.44 23.60
N ILE A 145 -3.46 2.21 23.98
CA ILE A 145 -3.69 3.55 23.41
C ILE A 145 -2.71 4.52 24.08
N LEU A 146 -1.78 5.05 23.29
CA LEU A 146 -0.75 6.01 23.69
C LEU A 146 -1.37 7.34 24.14
N GLY A 147 -2.40 7.76 23.40
CA GLY A 147 -3.07 9.04 23.57
C GLY A 147 -3.96 9.34 22.37
N VAL A 148 -4.60 10.50 22.40
CA VAL A 148 -5.60 10.93 21.42
C VAL A 148 -5.19 12.25 20.77
N VAL A 149 -5.37 12.36 19.46
CA VAL A 149 -5.37 13.62 18.70
C VAL A 149 -6.79 13.92 18.28
N LEU A 150 -7.31 15.07 18.70
CA LEU A 150 -8.61 15.56 18.27
C LEU A 150 -8.45 16.21 16.89
N ASN A 151 -9.25 15.81 15.92
CA ASN A 151 -9.22 16.36 14.57
C ASN A 151 -10.53 17.08 14.24
N ARG A 152 -10.45 18.14 13.42
CA ARG A 152 -11.57 19.00 13.00
C ARG A 152 -12.27 19.69 14.18
N VAL A 153 -11.47 20.17 15.13
CA VAL A 153 -11.97 20.92 16.28
C VAL A 153 -12.54 22.27 15.82
N GLY A 154 -13.77 22.56 16.25
CA GLY A 154 -14.53 23.73 15.78
C GLY A 154 -14.33 25.01 16.61
N SER A 155 -13.89 24.90 17.86
CA SER A 155 -13.61 26.05 18.74
C SER A 155 -12.83 25.62 19.98
N GLU A 156 -12.29 26.57 20.73
CA GLU A 156 -11.62 26.31 22.01
C GLU A 156 -12.54 25.65 23.05
N ARG A 157 -13.81 26.08 23.13
CA ARG A 157 -14.81 25.44 23.99
C ARG A 157 -15.01 23.97 23.61
N HIS A 158 -15.10 23.68 22.31
CA HIS A 158 -15.23 22.32 21.81
C HIS A 158 -13.99 21.49 22.16
N ARG A 159 -12.77 22.03 21.97
CA ARG A 159 -11.51 21.38 22.38
C ARG A 159 -11.55 20.94 23.84
N ARG A 160 -11.89 21.87 24.75
CA ARG A 160 -11.92 21.60 26.19
C ARG A 160 -12.90 20.49 26.58
N LEU A 161 -14.13 20.55 26.06
CA LEU A 161 -15.15 19.54 26.37
C LEU A 161 -14.73 18.13 25.94
N CYS A 162 -14.13 17.98 24.76
CA CYS A 162 -13.59 16.70 24.31
C CYS A 162 -12.40 16.27 25.17
N THR A 163 -11.51 17.21 25.49
CA THR A 163 -10.29 16.95 26.27
C THR A 163 -10.62 16.46 27.68
N GLU A 164 -11.43 17.22 28.43
CA GLU A 164 -11.85 16.88 29.79
C GLU A 164 -12.52 15.49 29.84
N ALA A 165 -13.37 15.18 28.86
CA ALA A 165 -14.05 13.90 28.79
C ALA A 165 -13.10 12.72 28.52
N ILE A 166 -12.11 12.90 27.66
CA ILE A 166 -11.13 11.85 27.30
C ILE A 166 -10.10 11.66 28.41
N GLU A 167 -9.61 12.75 29.02
CA GLU A 167 -8.65 12.69 30.12
C GLU A 167 -9.26 12.07 31.38
N ALA A 168 -10.56 12.24 31.61
CA ALA A 168 -11.29 11.53 32.67
C ALA A 168 -11.25 9.98 32.52
N LEU A 169 -10.97 9.46 31.32
CA LEU A 169 -10.76 8.04 31.05
C LEU A 169 -9.30 7.59 31.29
N GLY A 170 -8.42 8.50 31.72
CA GLY A 170 -6.98 8.28 31.84
C GLY A 170 -6.26 8.18 30.49
N LEU A 171 -6.81 8.78 29.43
CA LEU A 171 -6.15 8.89 28.12
C LEU A 171 -5.61 10.30 27.93
N ALA A 172 -4.33 10.44 27.59
CA ALA A 172 -3.74 11.74 27.29
C ALA A 172 -4.29 12.30 25.98
N VAL A 173 -4.75 13.56 25.97
CA VAL A 173 -4.94 14.30 24.72
C VAL A 173 -3.62 14.98 24.35
N LEU A 174 -3.03 14.52 23.26
CA LEU A 174 -1.69 14.95 22.80
C LEU A 174 -1.75 16.07 21.78
N GLY A 175 -2.94 16.38 21.26
CA GLY A 175 -3.11 17.48 20.32
C GLY A 175 -4.55 17.70 19.89
N ALA A 176 -4.79 18.87 19.30
CA ALA A 176 -6.09 19.29 18.82
C ALA A 176 -5.94 20.12 17.55
N LEU A 177 -6.29 19.51 16.42
CA LEU A 177 -6.20 20.11 15.10
C LEU A 177 -7.51 20.87 14.78
N PRO A 178 -7.45 22.18 14.53
CA PRO A 178 -8.62 22.95 14.14
C PRO A 178 -9.13 22.50 12.76
N ARG A 179 -10.38 22.83 12.46
CA ARG A 179 -10.92 22.65 11.11
C ARG A 179 -10.31 23.71 10.17
N GLU A 180 -9.31 23.33 9.39
CA GLU A 180 -8.72 24.18 8.34
C GLU A 180 -8.92 23.56 6.94
N ALA A 181 -9.42 24.35 5.99
CA ALA A 181 -9.63 23.92 4.60
C ALA A 181 -8.32 23.91 3.77
N THR A 182 -7.29 24.61 4.23
CA THR A 182 -6.01 24.80 3.52
C THR A 182 -5.05 23.62 3.66
N VAL A 183 -5.34 22.66 4.54
CA VAL A 183 -4.48 21.49 4.84
C VAL A 183 -5.01 20.23 4.14
N GLU A 184 -5.81 20.39 3.09
CA GLU A 184 -6.27 19.26 2.27
C GLU A 184 -5.18 18.85 1.27
N LEU A 185 -4.72 17.60 1.42
CA LEU A 185 -3.98 16.92 0.37
C LEU A 185 -4.91 16.73 -0.83
N PRO A 186 -4.43 16.88 -2.07
CA PRO A 186 -5.26 16.69 -3.27
C PRO A 186 -6.03 15.38 -3.19
N GLU A 187 -7.31 15.39 -3.60
CA GLU A 187 -8.11 14.18 -3.63
C GLU A 187 -7.42 13.10 -4.45
N ARG A 188 -7.18 11.95 -3.81
CA ARG A 188 -6.52 10.77 -4.39
C ARG A 188 -7.43 9.99 -5.32
N HIS A 189 -8.29 10.67 -6.08
CA HIS A 189 -9.39 10.10 -6.87
C HIS A 189 -8.86 9.14 -7.96
N LEU A 190 -8.36 7.96 -7.58
CA LEU A 190 -7.65 6.95 -8.38
C LEU A 190 -6.12 7.13 -8.46
N GLY A 191 -5.42 7.51 -7.37
CA GLY A 191 -3.95 7.55 -7.37
C GLY A 191 -3.30 8.48 -8.43
N LEU A 192 -4.13 9.32 -9.05
CA LEU A 192 -3.82 10.22 -10.17
C LEU A 192 -2.90 11.37 -9.80
N VAL A 193 -2.80 11.71 -8.51
CA VAL A 193 -1.76 12.61 -8.02
C VAL A 193 -0.66 11.73 -7.46
N GLN A 194 0.27 11.35 -8.32
CA GLN A 194 1.47 10.63 -7.88
C GLN A 194 2.36 11.61 -7.11
N ALA A 195 2.94 11.15 -6.00
CA ALA A 195 3.87 11.96 -5.21
C ALA A 195 5.07 12.46 -6.06
N GLU A 196 5.38 11.74 -7.14
CA GLU A 196 6.46 12.02 -8.09
C GLU A 196 6.14 13.21 -9.03
N GLU A 197 4.87 13.61 -9.18
CA GLU A 197 4.43 14.62 -10.17
C GLU A 197 4.18 16.03 -9.60
N THR A 198 4.37 16.26 -8.30
CA THR A 198 4.06 17.55 -7.68
C THR A 198 5.30 18.23 -7.10
N GLY A 199 5.84 19.21 -7.83
CA GLY A 199 6.80 20.18 -7.26
C GLY A 199 6.26 20.91 -6.02
N ASP A 200 4.93 20.92 -5.85
CA ASP A 200 4.20 21.45 -4.70
C ASP A 200 4.14 20.48 -3.50
N LEU A 201 4.47 19.19 -3.68
CA LEU A 201 4.33 18.19 -2.60
C LEU A 201 5.21 18.54 -1.39
N ARG A 202 6.46 18.94 -1.64
CA ARG A 202 7.37 19.32 -0.56
C ARG A 202 6.83 20.50 0.24
N HIS A 203 6.35 21.53 -0.45
CA HIS A 203 5.78 22.71 0.20
C HIS A 203 4.54 22.35 1.04
N ARG A 204 3.68 21.46 0.54
CA ARG A 204 2.53 20.93 1.29
C ARG A 204 2.95 20.13 2.53
N LEU A 205 3.97 19.29 2.42
CA LEU A 205 4.51 18.53 3.55
C LEU A 205 5.12 19.44 4.61
N GLU A 206 5.79 20.52 4.21
CA GLU A 206 6.28 21.56 5.13
C GLU A 206 5.11 22.26 5.84
N GLY A 207 4.05 22.61 5.11
CA GLY A 207 2.82 23.15 5.70
C GLY A 207 2.12 22.18 6.66
N LEU A 208 2.10 20.88 6.35
CA LEU A 208 1.59 19.83 7.23
C LEU A 208 2.44 19.69 8.51
N ALA A 209 3.77 19.75 8.38
CA ALA A 209 4.67 19.73 9.52
C ALA A 209 4.43 20.93 10.44
N ASP A 210 4.33 22.15 9.89
CA ASP A 210 4.00 23.35 10.65
C ASP A 210 2.65 23.24 11.36
N PHE A 211 1.64 22.73 10.64
CA PHE A 211 0.31 22.55 11.20
C PHE A 211 0.33 21.55 12.36
N VAL A 212 1.02 20.43 12.22
CA VAL A 212 1.12 19.41 13.27
C VAL A 212 1.95 19.91 14.46
N GLU A 213 3.09 20.56 14.23
CA GLU A 213 3.94 21.07 15.32
C GLU A 213 3.25 22.15 16.17
N ARG A 214 2.37 22.95 15.57
CA ARG A 214 1.59 23.95 16.32
C ARG A 214 0.50 23.34 17.22
N HIS A 215 0.03 22.14 16.90
CA HIS A 215 -1.21 21.60 17.45
C HIS A 215 -1.06 20.24 18.15
N ILE A 216 0.09 19.57 18.01
CA ILE A 216 0.41 18.29 18.63
C ILE A 216 1.70 18.45 19.45
N ASP A 217 1.65 18.01 20.70
CA ASP A 217 2.81 17.92 21.59
C ASP A 217 3.65 16.70 21.19
N ILE A 218 4.53 16.90 20.21
CA ILE A 218 5.39 15.85 19.65
C ILE A 218 6.39 15.34 20.70
N ASP A 219 6.89 16.21 21.58
CA ASP A 219 7.88 15.80 22.58
C ASP A 219 7.25 14.88 23.63
N ARG A 220 6.03 15.21 24.08
CA ARG A 220 5.24 14.31 24.93
C ARG A 220 4.85 13.02 24.21
N LEU A 221 4.47 13.09 22.93
CA LEU A 221 4.18 11.89 22.13
C LEU A 221 5.37 10.92 22.12
N ILE A 222 6.56 11.42 21.80
CA ILE A 222 7.78 10.61 21.77
C ILE A 222 8.17 10.12 23.17
N GLY A 223 7.99 10.95 24.21
CA GLY A 223 8.26 10.58 25.60
C GLY A 223 7.37 9.46 26.15
N LEU A 224 6.16 9.30 25.62
CA LEU A 224 5.23 8.22 26.00
C LEU A 224 5.46 6.92 25.22
N CYS A 225 6.24 6.97 24.14
CA CYS A 225 6.56 5.79 23.35
C CYS A 225 7.55 4.89 24.09
N ASP A 226 7.28 3.58 24.06
CA ASP A 226 8.25 2.59 24.52
C ASP A 226 9.36 2.43 23.48
N ASP A 227 10.47 1.85 23.94
CA ASP A 227 11.49 1.38 23.01
C ASP A 227 10.98 0.09 22.34
N VAL A 228 10.96 0.13 21.01
CA VAL A 228 10.66 -1.02 20.17
C VAL A 228 11.95 -1.51 19.51
N ALA A 229 12.05 -2.84 19.44
CA ALA A 229 13.10 -3.55 18.75
C ALA A 229 12.45 -4.75 18.05
N PRO A 230 11.88 -4.57 16.84
CA PRO A 230 11.42 -5.70 16.06
C PRO A 230 12.59 -6.66 15.86
N SER A 231 12.45 -7.90 16.33
CA SER A 231 13.48 -8.90 16.13
C SER A 231 13.35 -9.48 14.73
N PRO A 232 14.42 -9.54 13.93
CA PRO A 232 14.38 -10.30 12.70
C PRO A 232 14.15 -11.76 13.04
N ASP A 233 13.12 -12.35 12.43
CA ASP A 233 13.00 -13.79 12.33
C ASP A 233 13.65 -14.20 11.00
N ASN A 234 14.73 -14.98 11.07
CA ASN A 234 15.53 -15.36 9.92
C ASN A 234 14.86 -16.43 9.04
N ASP A 235 13.75 -17.02 9.50
CA ASP A 235 13.13 -18.16 8.84
C ASP A 235 12.12 -17.79 7.74
N ALA A 236 11.84 -16.49 7.55
CA ALA A 236 10.86 -16.04 6.56
C ALA A 236 11.46 -15.09 5.51
N PRO A 237 12.06 -15.64 4.43
CA PRO A 237 12.64 -14.81 3.39
C PRO A 237 11.58 -13.98 2.65
N PRO A 238 11.96 -12.79 2.15
CA PRO A 238 11.08 -12.00 1.30
C PRO A 238 10.74 -12.75 0.00
N LEU A 239 9.77 -12.24 -0.76
CA LEU A 239 9.47 -12.76 -2.09
C LEU A 239 10.76 -12.72 -2.95
N PRO A 240 11.20 -13.86 -3.51
CA PRO A 240 12.44 -13.92 -4.27
C PRO A 240 12.32 -13.06 -5.55
N PRO A 241 13.44 -12.53 -6.08
CA PRO A 241 13.41 -11.79 -7.32
C PRO A 241 12.98 -12.69 -8.49
N PRO A 242 12.13 -12.21 -9.41
CA PRO A 242 11.67 -12.99 -10.57
C PRO A 242 12.77 -13.27 -11.61
N GLY A 243 13.94 -12.64 -11.46
CA GLY A 243 15.14 -12.78 -12.30
C GLY A 243 16.29 -11.96 -11.70
N GLN A 244 17.50 -12.07 -12.25
CA GLN A 244 18.65 -11.28 -11.77
C GLN A 244 18.75 -9.94 -12.50
N ARG A 245 18.26 -9.85 -13.74
CA ARG A 245 18.07 -8.60 -14.47
C ARG A 245 16.59 -8.43 -14.79
N ILE A 246 15.93 -7.46 -14.18
CA ILE A 246 14.47 -7.29 -14.25
C ILE A 246 14.16 -6.03 -15.05
N ALA A 247 13.62 -6.18 -16.27
CA ALA A 247 13.04 -5.05 -16.99
C ALA A 247 11.70 -4.70 -16.31
N LEU A 248 11.65 -3.59 -15.59
CA LEU A 248 10.48 -3.18 -14.81
C LEU A 248 9.82 -1.98 -15.48
N ALA A 249 8.57 -2.13 -15.94
CA ALA A 249 7.82 -0.98 -16.42
C ALA A 249 7.60 0.00 -15.26
N ARG A 250 7.96 1.27 -15.45
CA ARG A 250 7.85 2.31 -14.42
C ARG A 250 7.59 3.68 -15.02
N ASP A 251 6.35 4.14 -14.92
CA ASP A 251 5.89 5.50 -15.23
C ASP A 251 4.48 5.72 -14.63
N ALA A 252 3.79 6.79 -15.06
CA ALA A 252 2.47 7.13 -14.54
C ALA A 252 1.40 6.03 -14.76
N ALA A 253 1.55 5.17 -15.77
CA ALA A 253 0.66 4.05 -16.02
C ALA A 253 1.03 2.79 -15.21
N PHE A 254 2.26 2.70 -14.70
CA PHE A 254 2.84 1.51 -14.05
C PHE A 254 3.56 1.87 -12.75
N SER A 255 2.79 2.24 -11.72
CA SER A 255 3.33 2.75 -10.45
C SER A 255 3.11 1.84 -9.24
N PHE A 256 2.29 0.79 -9.35
CA PHE A 256 1.92 -0.05 -8.21
C PHE A 256 2.99 -1.09 -7.91
N VAL A 257 4.03 -0.65 -7.23
CA VAL A 257 5.13 -1.51 -6.82
C VAL A 257 5.39 -1.33 -5.34
N TYR A 258 5.47 -2.44 -4.62
CA TYR A 258 5.85 -2.44 -3.22
C TYR A 258 7.34 -2.09 -3.06
N PRO A 259 7.69 -0.99 -2.35
CA PRO A 259 9.09 -0.61 -2.19
C PRO A 259 9.94 -1.70 -1.51
N HIS A 260 9.32 -2.46 -0.59
CA HIS A 260 9.98 -3.55 0.12
C HIS A 260 10.31 -4.76 -0.76
N HIS A 261 9.56 -5.00 -1.85
CA HIS A 261 9.95 -6.01 -2.85
C HIS A 261 11.19 -5.57 -3.61
N LEU A 262 11.21 -4.33 -4.12
CA LEU A 262 12.37 -3.83 -4.84
C LEU A 262 13.63 -3.78 -3.98
N ALA A 263 13.49 -3.40 -2.71
CA ALA A 263 14.59 -3.43 -1.75
C ALA A 263 15.10 -4.86 -1.52
N ALA A 264 14.20 -5.83 -1.29
CA ALA A 264 14.55 -7.23 -1.10
C ALA A 264 15.24 -7.83 -2.34
N TRP A 265 14.75 -7.52 -3.55
CA TRP A 265 15.34 -8.00 -4.79
C TRP A 265 16.76 -7.47 -5.00
N ARG A 266 17.00 -6.18 -4.72
CA ARG A 266 18.35 -5.59 -4.76
C ARG A 266 19.29 -6.23 -3.74
N THR A 267 18.81 -6.46 -2.52
CA THR A 267 19.61 -7.16 -1.49
C THR A 267 19.95 -8.59 -1.91
N ALA A 268 19.08 -9.25 -2.68
CA ALA A 268 19.33 -10.56 -3.26
C ALA A 268 20.23 -10.53 -4.52
N GLY A 269 20.76 -9.37 -4.90
CA GLY A 269 21.68 -9.20 -6.03
C GLY A 269 21.01 -8.86 -7.37
N ALA A 270 19.68 -8.71 -7.41
CA ALA A 270 18.99 -8.39 -8.65
C ALA A 270 19.16 -6.92 -9.06
N GLU A 271 19.40 -6.71 -10.35
CA GLU A 271 19.41 -5.42 -11.01
C GLU A 271 18.02 -5.11 -11.58
N ILE A 272 17.50 -3.92 -11.27
CA ILE A 272 16.22 -3.43 -11.79
C ILE A 272 16.53 -2.43 -12.89
N LEU A 273 16.06 -2.74 -14.11
CA LEU A 273 16.21 -1.95 -15.32
C LEU A 273 14.86 -1.28 -15.61
N PRO A 274 14.60 -0.06 -15.10
CA PRO A 274 13.34 0.62 -15.34
C PRO A 274 13.24 1.07 -16.81
N PHE A 275 12.03 1.04 -17.36
CA PHE A 275 11.72 1.62 -18.67
C PHE A 275 10.30 2.22 -18.64
N SER A 276 10.03 3.20 -19.50
CA SER A 276 8.72 3.87 -19.61
C SER A 276 7.95 3.43 -20.86
N PRO A 277 6.92 2.57 -20.70
CA PRO A 277 5.95 2.30 -21.76
C PRO A 277 5.29 3.55 -22.36
N LEU A 278 4.98 4.57 -21.55
CA LEU A 278 4.38 5.81 -22.04
C LEU A 278 5.32 6.62 -22.94
N ALA A 279 6.64 6.49 -22.75
CA ALA A 279 7.64 7.06 -23.64
C ALA A 279 7.93 6.18 -24.88
N GLY A 280 7.25 5.04 -25.02
CA GLY A 280 7.47 4.09 -26.11
C GLY A 280 8.72 3.23 -25.95
N GLU A 281 9.32 3.18 -24.76
CA GLU A 281 10.50 2.37 -24.48
C GLU A 281 10.15 0.88 -24.42
N ALA A 282 11.03 0.04 -24.95
CA ALA A 282 10.92 -1.41 -24.90
C ALA A 282 11.66 -1.98 -23.67
N PRO A 283 11.27 -3.17 -23.17
CA PRO A 283 12.06 -3.85 -22.16
C PRO A 283 13.48 -4.14 -22.67
N ASP A 284 14.48 -3.94 -21.80
CA ASP A 284 15.88 -4.18 -22.13
C ASP A 284 16.10 -5.65 -22.55
N PRO A 285 16.67 -5.93 -23.74
CA PRO A 285 16.81 -7.28 -24.26
C PRO A 285 17.80 -8.14 -23.45
N THR A 286 18.63 -7.54 -22.60
CA THR A 286 19.54 -8.26 -21.68
C THR A 286 18.85 -8.72 -20.40
N ALA A 287 17.64 -8.23 -20.09
CA ALA A 287 16.90 -8.65 -18.90
C ALA A 287 16.50 -10.13 -18.95
N ASP A 288 16.36 -10.79 -17.80
CA ASP A 288 15.92 -12.19 -17.68
C ASP A 288 14.39 -12.33 -17.70
N VAL A 289 13.70 -11.26 -17.33
CA VAL A 289 12.25 -11.16 -17.18
C VAL A 289 11.81 -9.72 -17.42
N CYS A 290 10.62 -9.56 -18.01
CA CYS A 290 9.91 -8.29 -18.07
C CYS A 290 8.73 -8.33 -17.10
N TRP A 291 8.63 -7.31 -16.24
CA TRP A 291 7.59 -7.18 -15.21
C TRP A 291 6.80 -5.90 -15.45
N LEU A 292 5.51 -6.04 -15.71
CA LEU A 292 4.56 -4.93 -15.79
C LEU A 292 3.76 -4.93 -14.49
N PRO A 293 4.08 -4.03 -13.53
CA PRO A 293 3.29 -3.94 -12.30
C PRO A 293 1.89 -3.39 -12.60
N GLY A 294 1.06 -3.24 -11.57
CA GLY A 294 -0.19 -2.50 -11.76
C GLY A 294 0.01 -1.00 -11.87
N GLY A 295 -1.11 -0.32 -12.06
CA GLY A 295 -1.21 1.12 -12.21
C GLY A 295 -2.51 1.43 -12.94
N TYR A 296 -2.53 2.53 -13.69
CA TYR A 296 -3.74 3.03 -14.35
C TYR A 296 -3.59 3.13 -15.87
N PRO A 297 -3.22 2.06 -16.59
CA PRO A 297 -3.04 2.11 -18.04
C PRO A 297 -4.31 2.52 -18.80
N GLU A 298 -5.50 2.33 -18.22
CA GLU A 298 -6.78 2.79 -18.78
C GLU A 298 -6.85 4.31 -18.98
N LEU A 299 -6.10 5.08 -18.19
CA LEU A 299 -6.05 6.54 -18.31
C LEU A 299 -5.11 6.98 -19.44
N TYR A 300 -4.26 6.08 -19.91
CA TYR A 300 -3.27 6.30 -20.95
C TYR A 300 -3.44 5.33 -22.13
N ALA A 301 -4.61 4.69 -22.27
CA ALA A 301 -4.83 3.58 -23.20
C ALA A 301 -4.50 3.96 -24.65
N GLY A 302 -4.86 5.18 -25.08
CA GLY A 302 -4.52 5.69 -26.42
C GLY A 302 -3.03 5.93 -26.62
N VAL A 303 -2.33 6.43 -25.59
CA VAL A 303 -0.87 6.65 -25.63
C VAL A 303 -0.15 5.31 -25.74
N LEU A 304 -0.54 4.34 -24.91
CA LEU A 304 0.04 2.99 -24.90
C LEU A 304 -0.23 2.23 -26.22
N ALA A 305 -1.42 2.39 -26.81
CA ALA A 305 -1.75 1.78 -28.09
C ALA A 305 -0.96 2.38 -29.26
N ALA A 306 -0.56 3.65 -29.17
CA ALA A 306 0.29 4.32 -30.15
C ALA A 306 1.79 4.11 -29.90
N ALA A 307 2.17 3.48 -28.78
CA ALA A 307 3.55 3.23 -28.41
C ALA A 307 4.13 1.99 -29.13
N ASP A 308 4.28 2.08 -30.46
CA ASP A 308 4.69 0.96 -31.33
C ASP A 308 6.03 0.34 -30.89
N GLY A 309 6.99 1.16 -30.47
CA GLY A 309 8.30 0.69 -29.96
C GLY A 309 8.16 -0.21 -28.74
N PHE A 310 7.37 0.22 -27.76
CA PHE A 310 7.05 -0.56 -26.56
C PHE A 310 6.32 -1.87 -26.91
N LEU A 311 5.22 -1.79 -27.67
CA LEU A 311 4.40 -2.97 -27.98
C LEU A 311 5.15 -4.00 -28.83
N ALA A 312 5.91 -3.55 -29.84
CA ALA A 312 6.73 -4.44 -30.65
C ALA A 312 7.88 -5.05 -29.84
N GLY A 313 8.57 -4.24 -29.03
CA GLY A 313 9.64 -4.70 -28.15
C GLY A 313 9.17 -5.71 -27.11
N LEU A 314 8.00 -5.48 -26.51
CA LEU A 314 7.41 -6.40 -25.54
C LEU A 314 7.05 -7.75 -26.17
N ARG A 315 6.48 -7.74 -27.39
CA ARG A 315 6.20 -8.96 -28.15
C ARG A 315 7.48 -9.72 -28.52
N ALA A 316 8.51 -9.01 -28.96
CA ALA A 316 9.81 -9.60 -29.27
C ALA A 316 10.46 -10.22 -28.02
N PHE A 317 10.39 -9.54 -26.87
CA PHE A 317 10.89 -10.07 -25.59
C PHE A 317 10.16 -11.35 -25.19
N ALA A 318 8.82 -11.34 -25.26
CA ALA A 318 7.96 -12.47 -24.89
C ALA A 318 8.20 -13.75 -25.73
N ALA A 319 8.70 -13.60 -26.97
CA ALA A 319 9.04 -14.73 -27.82
C ALA A 319 10.20 -15.58 -27.26
N ALA A 320 11.11 -14.96 -26.49
CA ALA A 320 12.29 -15.62 -25.95
C ALA A 320 12.24 -15.77 -24.42
N LYS A 321 11.67 -14.80 -23.71
CA LYS A 321 11.84 -14.61 -22.27
C LYS A 321 10.51 -14.37 -21.55
N PRO A 322 10.42 -14.68 -20.24
CA PRO A 322 9.18 -14.53 -19.49
C PRO A 322 8.72 -13.07 -19.33
N VAL A 323 7.41 -12.87 -19.47
CA VAL A 323 6.74 -11.59 -19.21
C VAL A 323 5.62 -11.82 -18.21
N HIS A 324 5.55 -11.00 -17.16
CA HIS A 324 4.48 -11.04 -16.18
C HIS A 324 3.79 -9.69 -16.07
N GLY A 325 2.47 -9.69 -15.94
CA GLY A 325 1.67 -8.48 -15.74
C GLY A 325 0.73 -8.60 -14.54
N GLU A 326 0.79 -7.63 -13.63
CA GLU A 326 -0.17 -7.50 -12.53
C GLU A 326 -1.17 -6.38 -12.82
N CYS A 327 -2.46 -6.62 -12.59
CA CYS A 327 -3.53 -5.62 -12.69
C CYS A 327 -3.48 -4.79 -14.00
N GLY A 328 -3.04 -3.53 -13.95
CA GLY A 328 -2.80 -2.72 -15.15
C GLY A 328 -1.84 -3.38 -16.16
N GLY A 329 -0.76 -3.98 -15.70
CA GLY A 329 0.13 -4.80 -16.53
C GLY A 329 -0.60 -5.94 -17.22
N TYR A 330 -1.51 -6.62 -16.52
CA TYR A 330 -2.32 -7.69 -17.11
C TYR A 330 -3.24 -7.17 -18.23
N MET A 331 -3.85 -5.99 -18.03
CA MET A 331 -4.68 -5.32 -19.04
C MET A 331 -3.88 -5.03 -20.33
N VAL A 332 -2.65 -4.53 -20.21
CA VAL A 332 -1.79 -4.19 -21.35
C VAL A 332 -1.22 -5.43 -22.06
N LEU A 333 -1.09 -6.57 -21.37
CA LEU A 333 -0.73 -7.84 -22.00
C LEU A 333 -1.86 -8.44 -22.85
N GLY A 334 -3.11 -8.03 -22.63
CA GLY A 334 -4.29 -8.49 -23.36
C GLY A 334 -4.35 -8.04 -24.83
N LYS A 335 -5.40 -8.46 -25.55
CA LYS A 335 -5.70 -8.05 -26.93
C LYS A 335 -6.24 -6.63 -27.01
N GLY A 336 -6.97 -6.17 -26.00
CA GLY A 336 -7.56 -4.84 -26.01
C GLY A 336 -8.03 -4.34 -24.66
N LEU A 337 -8.06 -3.01 -24.57
CA LEU A 337 -8.49 -2.25 -23.41
C LEU A 337 -9.47 -1.18 -23.87
N VAL A 338 -10.69 -1.19 -23.33
CA VAL A 338 -11.68 -0.14 -23.55
C VAL A 338 -11.50 0.94 -22.48
N ASP A 339 -11.25 2.18 -22.91
CA ASP A 339 -11.04 3.31 -22.01
C ASP A 339 -12.35 3.83 -21.37
N ALA A 340 -12.24 4.85 -20.53
CA ALA A 340 -13.38 5.49 -19.87
C ALA A 340 -14.39 6.11 -20.85
N GLY A 341 -13.96 6.44 -22.07
CA GLY A 341 -14.79 6.99 -23.15
C GLY A 341 -15.45 5.92 -24.02
N GLY A 342 -15.26 4.64 -23.73
CA GLY A 342 -15.80 3.53 -24.53
C GLY A 342 -14.98 3.21 -25.78
N THR A 343 -13.81 3.83 -25.97
CA THR A 343 -12.96 3.55 -27.12
C THR A 343 -12.09 2.33 -26.86
N ARG A 344 -12.15 1.34 -27.75
CA ARG A 344 -11.30 0.14 -27.68
C ARG A 344 -9.93 0.43 -28.28
N HIS A 345 -8.89 0.19 -27.49
CA HIS A 345 -7.48 0.33 -27.88
C HIS A 345 -6.83 -1.05 -28.00
N ALA A 346 -6.05 -1.26 -29.06
CA ALA A 346 -5.30 -2.49 -29.25
C ALA A 346 -4.08 -2.52 -28.32
N MET A 347 -3.90 -3.63 -27.61
CA MET A 347 -2.82 -3.81 -26.62
C MET A 347 -1.78 -4.83 -27.13
N ALA A 348 -0.93 -5.39 -26.26
CA ALA A 348 0.17 -6.25 -26.69
C ALA A 348 -0.29 -7.54 -27.39
N GLY A 349 -1.50 -8.03 -27.11
CA GLY A 349 -2.07 -9.24 -27.72
C GLY A 349 -1.35 -10.52 -27.31
N LEU A 350 -0.55 -10.47 -26.25
CA LEU A 350 0.21 -11.60 -25.74
C LEU A 350 -0.68 -12.60 -24.98
N LEU A 351 -1.74 -12.10 -24.37
CA LEU A 351 -2.82 -12.85 -23.74
C LEU A 351 -4.15 -12.59 -24.48
N GLY A 352 -5.11 -13.50 -24.33
CA GLY A 352 -6.45 -13.45 -24.91
C GLY A 352 -7.39 -12.45 -24.24
N LEU A 353 -6.94 -11.85 -23.14
CA LEU A 353 -7.69 -10.91 -22.31
C LEU A 353 -8.20 -9.70 -23.10
N GLU A 354 -9.46 -9.33 -22.87
CA GLU A 354 -10.03 -8.03 -23.19
C GLU A 354 -10.67 -7.42 -21.95
N THR A 355 -10.40 -6.15 -21.68
CA THR A 355 -10.86 -5.45 -20.47
C THR A 355 -11.56 -4.14 -20.82
N SER A 356 -12.44 -3.67 -19.92
CA SER A 356 -13.13 -2.40 -20.08
C SER A 356 -13.17 -1.60 -18.79
N TYR A 357 -12.87 -0.31 -18.93
CA TYR A 357 -13.00 0.70 -17.89
C TYR A 357 -14.21 1.63 -18.09
N GLU A 358 -14.98 1.43 -19.17
CA GLU A 358 -16.15 2.25 -19.50
C GLU A 358 -17.19 2.24 -18.37
N LYS A 359 -17.53 1.04 -17.88
CA LYS A 359 -18.44 0.83 -16.75
C LYS A 359 -17.64 0.40 -15.53
N ARG A 360 -17.13 1.39 -14.80
CA ARG A 360 -16.30 1.21 -13.61
C ARG A 360 -17.01 0.33 -12.58
N ARG A 361 -16.39 -0.78 -12.23
CA ARG A 361 -16.86 -1.67 -11.17
C ARG A 361 -15.71 -1.93 -10.21
N LEU A 362 -15.86 -1.52 -8.96
CA LEU A 362 -14.82 -1.77 -7.96
C LEU A 362 -14.72 -3.27 -7.65
N HIS A 363 -13.58 -3.85 -7.99
CA HIS A 363 -13.11 -5.15 -7.54
C HIS A 363 -12.05 -4.90 -6.47
N LEU A 364 -12.34 -5.32 -5.25
CA LEU A 364 -11.45 -5.15 -4.11
C LEU A 364 -11.51 -6.40 -3.24
N GLY A 365 -10.35 -6.86 -2.79
CA GLY A 365 -10.27 -7.81 -1.69
C GLY A 365 -8.98 -8.61 -1.67
N TYR A 366 -8.70 -9.17 -0.52
CA TYR A 366 -7.58 -10.09 -0.33
C TYR A 366 -7.81 -11.41 -1.05
N ARG A 367 -6.72 -12.00 -1.51
CA ARG A 367 -6.70 -13.22 -2.31
C ARG A 367 -5.56 -14.13 -1.90
N ARG A 368 -5.84 -15.43 -1.92
CA ARG A 368 -4.85 -16.48 -1.84
C ARG A 368 -4.81 -17.19 -3.18
N ALA A 369 -3.63 -17.32 -3.77
CA ALA A 369 -3.43 -17.89 -5.10
C ALA A 369 -2.46 -19.07 -5.04
N LYS A 370 -2.94 -20.26 -5.43
CA LYS A 370 -2.12 -21.46 -5.59
C LYS A 370 -1.75 -21.63 -7.06
N LEU A 371 -0.46 -21.55 -7.38
CA LEU A 371 0.00 -21.59 -8.78
C LEU A 371 -0.25 -22.95 -9.41
N PHE A 372 -0.78 -22.97 -10.64
CA PHE A 372 -0.97 -24.22 -11.40
C PHE A 372 0.31 -24.73 -12.08
N SER A 373 1.30 -23.85 -12.30
CA SER A 373 2.50 -24.19 -13.05
C SER A 373 3.71 -23.40 -12.55
N ASP A 374 4.90 -23.92 -12.85
CA ASP A 374 6.15 -23.22 -12.58
C ASP A 374 6.20 -21.88 -13.33
N GLY A 375 6.70 -20.86 -12.65
CA GLY A 375 6.85 -19.52 -13.20
C GLY A 375 7.74 -18.62 -12.37
N ARG A 376 7.73 -17.33 -12.71
CA ARG A 376 8.55 -16.32 -12.02
C ARG A 376 8.03 -15.94 -10.64
N LEU A 377 6.76 -16.22 -10.36
CA LEU A 377 6.16 -16.08 -9.04
C LEU A 377 6.45 -17.26 -8.10
N GLY A 378 6.90 -18.41 -8.64
CA GLY A 378 7.19 -19.61 -7.85
C GLY A 378 6.96 -20.92 -8.62
N PRO A 379 7.28 -22.07 -7.99
CA PRO A 379 6.96 -23.38 -8.52
C PRO A 379 5.45 -23.65 -8.50
N ALA A 380 5.01 -24.64 -9.27
CA ALA A 380 3.65 -25.16 -9.20
C ALA A 380 3.31 -25.57 -7.76
N GLY A 381 2.12 -25.20 -7.31
CA GLY A 381 1.64 -25.46 -5.96
C GLY A 381 2.07 -24.43 -4.90
N ALA A 382 2.99 -23.51 -5.21
CA ALA A 382 3.36 -22.43 -4.29
C ALA A 382 2.15 -21.59 -3.91
N MET A 383 2.10 -21.18 -2.64
CA MET A 383 0.98 -20.40 -2.10
C MET A 383 1.34 -18.92 -1.99
N LEU A 384 0.64 -18.09 -2.73
CA LEU A 384 0.80 -16.64 -2.73
C LEU A 384 -0.37 -15.97 -2.04
N THR A 385 -0.07 -14.86 -1.37
CA THR A 385 -1.05 -14.00 -0.71
C THR A 385 -0.87 -12.56 -1.17
N GLY A 386 -1.98 -11.86 -1.25
CA GLY A 386 -2.02 -10.55 -1.87
C GLY A 386 -3.44 -10.05 -1.99
N HIS A 387 -3.70 -9.18 -2.97
CA HIS A 387 -5.03 -8.60 -3.15
C HIS A 387 -5.32 -8.22 -4.59
N GLU A 388 -6.58 -7.94 -4.86
CA GLU A 388 -7.07 -7.29 -6.07
C GLU A 388 -7.57 -5.88 -5.71
N PHE A 389 -7.25 -4.91 -6.55
CA PHE A 389 -7.82 -3.57 -6.52
C PHE A 389 -7.87 -2.99 -7.93
N HIS A 390 -9.03 -3.01 -8.57
CA HIS A 390 -9.21 -2.44 -9.90
C HIS A 390 -10.67 -2.05 -10.17
N TYR A 391 -10.87 -1.17 -11.15
CA TYR A 391 -12.20 -0.79 -11.62
C TYR A 391 -12.57 -1.39 -12.99
N ALA A 392 -11.60 -2.04 -13.65
CA ALA A 392 -11.79 -2.65 -14.95
C ALA A 392 -12.60 -3.95 -14.83
N SER A 393 -13.50 -4.18 -15.79
CA SER A 393 -14.21 -5.44 -15.97
C SER A 393 -13.52 -6.29 -17.05
N ILE A 394 -13.55 -7.60 -16.90
CA ILE A 394 -13.13 -8.54 -17.96
C ILE A 394 -14.28 -8.72 -18.95
N LEU A 395 -14.00 -8.46 -20.23
CA LEU A 395 -14.93 -8.71 -21.33
C LEU A 395 -14.73 -10.11 -21.92
N ALA A 396 -13.47 -10.56 -22.00
CA ALA A 396 -13.10 -11.90 -22.46
C ALA A 396 -11.75 -12.30 -21.84
N THR A 397 -11.57 -13.58 -21.53
CA THR A 397 -10.29 -14.16 -21.12
C THR A 397 -9.54 -14.84 -22.29
N GLY A 398 -10.27 -15.20 -23.35
CA GLY A 398 -9.75 -16.04 -24.43
C GLY A 398 -9.50 -17.48 -23.98
N ASP A 399 -8.67 -18.21 -24.72
CA ASP A 399 -8.37 -19.64 -24.51
C ASP A 399 -7.08 -19.86 -23.68
N ASP A 400 -6.69 -18.88 -22.86
CA ASP A 400 -5.48 -18.98 -22.05
C ASP A 400 -5.68 -19.92 -20.86
N ALA A 401 -4.62 -20.66 -20.51
CA ALA A 401 -4.65 -21.47 -19.32
C ALA A 401 -4.67 -20.56 -18.08
N PRO A 402 -5.42 -20.89 -17.02
CA PRO A 402 -5.42 -20.10 -15.80
C PRO A 402 -4.03 -20.09 -15.15
N LEU A 403 -3.69 -19.00 -14.47
CA LEU A 403 -2.41 -18.86 -13.78
C LEU A 403 -2.42 -19.62 -12.44
N ALA A 404 -3.53 -19.50 -11.71
CA ALA A 404 -3.66 -20.03 -10.36
C ALA A 404 -5.09 -20.42 -10.04
N GLU A 405 -5.25 -21.25 -9.01
CA GLU A 405 -6.49 -21.39 -8.27
C GLU A 405 -6.52 -20.30 -7.20
N VAL A 406 -7.56 -19.47 -7.19
CA VAL A 406 -7.69 -18.30 -6.32
C VAL A 406 -8.86 -18.46 -5.36
N THR A 407 -8.67 -18.04 -4.12
CA THR A 407 -9.69 -18.01 -3.06
C THR A 407 -9.72 -16.63 -2.41
N ASP A 408 -10.91 -16.12 -2.11
CA ASP A 408 -11.08 -14.88 -1.37
C ASP A 408 -10.79 -15.05 0.14
N ALA A 409 -10.67 -13.95 0.86
CA ALA A 409 -10.43 -13.99 2.30
C ALA A 409 -11.60 -14.50 3.15
N HIS A 410 -12.79 -14.66 2.56
CA HIS A 410 -14.00 -15.09 3.25
C HIS A 410 -14.30 -16.58 3.06
N GLY A 411 -13.40 -17.33 2.43
CA GLY A 411 -13.54 -18.76 2.21
C GLY A 411 -14.51 -19.13 1.09
N GLY A 412 -14.67 -18.23 0.10
CA GLY A 412 -15.39 -18.54 -1.14
C GLY A 412 -14.84 -19.79 -1.83
N ALA A 413 -15.63 -20.39 -2.72
CA ALA A 413 -15.17 -21.55 -3.49
C ALA A 413 -13.93 -21.18 -4.32
N PRO A 414 -12.85 -21.98 -4.27
CA PRO A 414 -11.69 -21.74 -5.12
C PRO A 414 -12.07 -21.74 -6.60
N ALA A 415 -11.53 -20.80 -7.36
CA ALA A 415 -11.80 -20.64 -8.78
C ALA A 415 -10.50 -20.42 -9.57
N PRO A 416 -10.37 -20.98 -10.78
CA PRO A 416 -9.27 -20.63 -11.67
C PRO A 416 -9.30 -19.14 -12.04
N ASP A 417 -8.14 -18.48 -11.96
CA ASP A 417 -8.01 -17.06 -12.31
C ASP A 417 -6.61 -16.74 -12.90
N GLY A 418 -6.51 -15.56 -13.51
CA GLY A 418 -5.37 -15.11 -14.30
C GLY A 418 -5.28 -15.84 -15.63
N SER A 419 -4.24 -15.52 -16.40
CA SER A 419 -3.97 -16.13 -17.69
C SER A 419 -2.49 -16.46 -17.84
N ARG A 420 -2.23 -17.51 -18.60
CA ARG A 420 -0.90 -17.97 -18.98
C ARG A 420 -0.94 -18.47 -20.42
N ARG A 421 -0.03 -17.94 -21.23
CA ARG A 421 0.24 -18.40 -22.61
C ARG A 421 1.73 -18.48 -22.84
N GLY A 422 2.27 -19.70 -22.93
CA GLY A 422 3.71 -19.93 -23.11
C GLY A 422 4.54 -19.30 -21.99
N ARG A 423 5.28 -18.23 -22.32
CA ARG A 423 6.16 -17.47 -21.39
C ARG A 423 5.49 -16.26 -20.76
N VAL A 424 4.26 -15.96 -21.15
CA VAL A 424 3.52 -14.79 -20.67
C VAL A 424 2.51 -15.23 -19.62
N SER A 425 2.46 -14.51 -18.50
CA SER A 425 1.42 -14.67 -17.49
C SER A 425 0.91 -13.33 -16.97
N GLY A 426 -0.28 -13.32 -16.38
CA GLY A 426 -0.77 -12.16 -15.66
C GLY A 426 -2.10 -12.40 -14.98
N SER A 427 -2.45 -11.52 -14.05
CA SER A 427 -3.73 -11.53 -13.34
C SER A 427 -3.99 -10.17 -12.71
N PHE A 428 -5.21 -9.93 -12.22
CA PHE A 428 -5.50 -8.75 -11.38
C PHE A 428 -4.95 -8.87 -9.95
N PHE A 429 -4.40 -10.04 -9.60
CA PHE A 429 -3.80 -10.32 -8.32
C PHE A 429 -2.43 -9.65 -8.21
N HIS A 430 -2.29 -8.85 -7.17
CA HIS A 430 -1.02 -8.32 -6.74
C HIS A 430 -0.44 -9.16 -5.63
N VAL A 431 0.75 -9.71 -5.87
CA VAL A 431 1.44 -10.50 -4.85
C VAL A 431 2.00 -9.58 -3.76
N ILE A 432 1.88 -10.00 -2.50
CA ILE A 432 2.52 -9.36 -1.34
C ILE A 432 3.55 -10.31 -0.74
N ALA A 433 3.17 -11.57 -0.55
CA ALA A 433 4.02 -12.56 0.07
C ALA A 433 3.77 -13.96 -0.52
N ARG A 434 4.75 -14.83 -0.27
CA ARG A 434 4.61 -16.27 -0.42
C ARG A 434 4.57 -16.87 0.99
N THR A 435 3.56 -17.70 1.27
CA THR A 435 3.33 -18.24 2.61
C THR A 435 3.70 -19.71 2.75
N GLU A 436 3.71 -20.46 1.65
CA GLU A 436 4.07 -21.90 1.59
C GLU A 436 4.77 -22.25 0.27
#